data_AF-A0A520XQM4-F1
#
_entry.id   AF-A0A520XQM4-F1
#
_cell.length_a   1.000
_cell.length_b   1.000
_cell.length_c   1.000
_cell.angle_alpha   90.00
_cell.angle_beta   90.00
_cell.angle_gamma   90.00
#
_symmetry.space_group_name_H-M   'P 1'
#
loop_
_entity.id
_entity.type
_entity.pdbx_description
1 polymer ?
#
loop_
_entity_poly.entity_id
_entity_poly.type
_entity_poly.pdbx_seq_one_letter_code
_entity_poly.pdbx_strand_id
1 'polypeptide(L)'
;MSRETAALAEYAVGLEYEDISPAAVERAKDCIIDTVAVSVFGSGLPWSRIVADCAERSGPGGNATILRPELSRATPPMAALANGALSHAFEMDSLRQPSAGIHPGSALAVPGLAVAEDVGASGRELITAFVAGSEVLSRIGLAGRHSSEQLGFHAPGLTGPFGSAVVAGRLLGLDS
;
A
#
# COMPACT_ATOMS: atom_id res chain seq x y z
N MET A 1 -0.71 -24.08 -17.85
CA MET A 1 -0.76 -23.14 -16.71
C MET A 1 -1.58 -21.95 -17.14
N SER A 2 -2.46 -21.48 -16.26
CA SER A 2 -3.37 -20.38 -16.58
C SER A 2 -2.56 -19.07 -16.69
N ARG A 3 -2.96 -18.16 -17.59
CA ARG A 3 -2.15 -16.99 -18.02
C ARG A 3 -2.38 -15.75 -17.16
N GLU A 4 -3.26 -15.82 -16.17
CA GLU A 4 -3.77 -14.67 -15.41
C GLU A 4 -2.69 -14.07 -14.52
N THR A 5 -1.85 -14.88 -13.87
CA THR A 5 -0.72 -14.39 -13.06
C THR A 5 0.27 -13.60 -13.92
N ALA A 6 0.67 -14.16 -15.07
CA ALA A 6 1.55 -13.48 -16.01
C ALA A 6 0.92 -12.19 -16.55
N ALA A 7 -0.37 -12.22 -16.92
CA ALA A 7 -1.07 -11.03 -17.42
C ALA A 7 -1.15 -9.90 -16.38
N LEU A 8 -1.31 -10.21 -15.09
CA LEU A 8 -1.28 -9.20 -14.03
C LEU A 8 0.11 -8.61 -13.83
N ALA A 9 1.16 -9.44 -13.87
CA ALA A 9 2.55 -9.00 -13.78
C ALA A 9 2.96 -8.12 -14.98
N GLU A 10 2.65 -8.57 -16.20
CA GLU A 10 2.89 -7.83 -17.45
C GLU A 10 2.19 -6.46 -17.44
N TYR A 11 0.92 -6.41 -17.00
CA TYR A 11 0.21 -5.13 -16.84
C TYR A 11 0.90 -4.23 -15.80
N ALA A 12 1.23 -4.78 -14.63
CA ALA A 12 1.80 -4.02 -13.53
C ALA A 12 3.17 -3.42 -13.85
N VAL A 13 4.00 -4.15 -14.59
CA VAL A 13 5.32 -3.69 -15.06
C VAL A 13 5.18 -2.73 -16.25
N GLY A 14 4.28 -3.04 -17.20
CA GLY A 14 4.14 -2.31 -18.45
C GLY A 14 3.36 -0.99 -18.39
N LEU A 15 2.58 -0.72 -17.32
CA LEU A 15 1.83 0.54 -17.19
C LEU A 15 2.78 1.75 -17.15
N GLU A 16 2.62 2.78 -17.95
CA GLU A 16 3.38 4.03 -17.84
C GLU A 16 2.55 5.13 -17.15
N TYR A 17 3.19 6.19 -16.64
CA TYR A 17 2.44 7.28 -16.01
C TYR A 17 1.51 7.97 -17.01
N GLU A 18 1.96 8.09 -18.25
CA GLU A 18 1.27 8.68 -19.39
C GLU A 18 -0.02 7.93 -19.77
N ASP A 19 -0.10 6.63 -19.45
CA ASP A 19 -1.29 5.82 -19.67
C ASP A 19 -2.39 6.08 -18.64
N ILE A 20 -2.06 6.72 -17.52
CA ILE A 20 -2.98 6.94 -16.40
C ILE A 20 -3.83 8.19 -16.69
N SER A 21 -5.15 8.00 -16.70
CA SER A 21 -6.07 9.13 -16.87
C SER A 21 -5.84 10.22 -15.80
N PRO A 22 -5.99 11.52 -16.12
CA PRO A 22 -5.81 12.60 -15.14
C PRO A 22 -6.67 12.43 -13.88
N ALA A 23 -7.90 11.92 -14.03
CA ALA A 23 -8.80 11.66 -12.91
C ALA A 23 -8.28 10.55 -11.98
N ALA A 24 -7.65 9.51 -12.53
CA ALA A 24 -7.05 8.45 -11.74
C ALA A 24 -5.77 8.92 -11.02
N VAL A 25 -4.97 9.79 -11.65
CA VAL A 25 -3.83 10.45 -10.99
C VAL A 25 -4.29 11.27 -9.80
N GLU A 26 -5.30 12.12 -9.97
CA GLU A 26 -5.84 12.93 -8.86
C GLU A 26 -6.40 12.04 -7.75
N ARG A 27 -7.13 10.97 -8.08
CA ARG A 27 -7.62 10.03 -7.06
C ARG A 27 -6.48 9.32 -6.33
N ALA A 28 -5.40 8.95 -7.01
CA ALA A 28 -4.24 8.34 -6.37
C ALA A 28 -3.60 9.31 -5.37
N LYS A 29 -3.46 10.59 -5.74
CA LYS A 29 -2.98 11.65 -4.84
C LYS A 29 -3.89 11.81 -3.62
N ASP A 30 -5.20 11.87 -3.82
CA ASP A 30 -6.18 11.97 -2.73
C ASP A 30 -6.02 10.80 -1.75
N CYS A 31 -5.94 9.57 -2.25
CA CYS A 31 -5.77 8.38 -1.42
C CYS A 31 -4.45 8.37 -0.65
N ILE A 32 -3.34 8.82 -1.26
CA ILE A 32 -2.04 8.91 -0.59
C ILE A 32 -2.08 9.98 0.52
N ILE A 33 -2.66 11.15 0.24
CA ILE A 33 -2.82 12.24 1.20
C ILE A 33 -3.69 11.78 2.38
N ASP A 34 -4.83 11.16 2.10
CA ASP A 34 -5.72 10.56 3.09
C ASP A 34 -4.97 9.57 3.98
N THR A 35 -4.19 8.67 3.38
CA THR A 35 -3.40 7.66 4.11
C THR A 35 -2.42 8.30 5.10
N VAL A 36 -1.75 9.39 4.71
CA VAL A 36 -0.85 10.12 5.61
C VAL A 36 -1.64 10.75 6.75
N ALA A 37 -2.78 11.38 6.47
CA ALA A 37 -3.62 12.00 7.50
C ALA A 37 -4.13 10.98 8.53
N VAL A 38 -4.66 9.83 8.07
CA VAL A 38 -5.15 8.79 8.98
C VAL A 38 -4.02 8.10 9.73
N SER A 39 -2.82 7.97 9.15
CA SER A 39 -1.64 7.45 9.85
C SER A 39 -1.22 8.35 11.00
N VAL A 40 -1.22 9.67 10.78
CA VAL A 40 -0.91 10.65 11.83
C VAL A 40 -1.93 10.57 12.97
N PHE A 41 -3.23 10.48 12.66
CA PHE A 41 -4.25 10.25 13.68
C PHE A 41 -4.01 8.91 14.42
N GLY A 42 -3.83 7.83 13.67
CA GLY A 42 -3.66 6.48 14.21
C GLY A 42 -2.41 6.30 15.05
N SER A 43 -1.36 7.09 14.81
CA SER A 43 -0.10 7.05 15.58
C SER A 43 -0.27 7.37 17.08
N GLY A 44 -1.34 8.08 17.45
CA GLY A 44 -1.64 8.40 18.84
C GLY A 44 -2.20 7.23 19.65
N LEU A 45 -2.62 6.15 18.99
CA LEU A 45 -3.34 5.05 19.63
C LEU A 45 -2.38 4.06 20.31
N PRO A 46 -2.77 3.46 21.46
CA PRO A 46 -1.88 2.57 22.22
C PRO A 46 -1.35 1.39 21.41
N TRP A 47 -2.19 0.75 20.59
CA TRP A 47 -1.78 -0.38 19.74
C TRP A 47 -0.84 0.02 18.62
N SER A 48 -1.06 1.18 17.99
CA SER A 48 -0.17 1.72 16.95
C SER A 48 1.22 2.02 17.50
N ARG A 49 1.31 2.58 18.71
CA ARG A 49 2.59 2.85 19.39
C ARG A 49 3.39 1.57 19.63
N ILE A 50 2.73 0.51 20.09
CA ILE A 50 3.38 -0.80 20.31
C ILE A 50 4.02 -1.32 19.02
N VAL A 51 3.31 -1.23 17.88
CA VAL A 51 3.82 -1.69 16.59
C VAL A 51 4.94 -0.78 16.09
N ALA A 52 4.77 0.54 16.17
CA ALA A 52 5.79 1.51 15.75
C ALA A 52 7.11 1.33 16.53
N ASP A 53 7.04 1.18 17.85
CA ASP A 53 8.22 0.96 18.69
C ASP A 53 8.90 -0.39 18.39
N CYS A 54 8.11 -1.42 18.08
CA CYS A 54 8.64 -2.72 17.66
C CYS A 54 9.39 -2.61 16.32
N ALA A 55 8.79 -1.94 15.34
CA ALA A 55 9.37 -1.74 14.02
C ALA A 55 10.67 -0.92 14.08
N GLU A 56 10.69 0.17 14.85
CA GLU A 56 11.86 1.02 15.03
C GLU A 56 13.05 0.26 15.63
N ARG A 57 12.80 -0.58 16.66
CA ARG A 57 13.85 -1.42 17.26
C ARG A 57 14.32 -2.54 16.34
N SER A 58 13.44 -3.07 15.50
CA SER A 58 13.72 -4.26 14.68
C SER A 58 14.34 -3.93 13.32
N GLY A 59 14.21 -2.69 12.85
CA GLY A 59 14.78 -2.24 11.57
C GLY A 59 15.58 -0.94 11.69
N PRO A 60 16.58 -0.83 12.57
CA PRO A 60 17.40 0.37 12.68
C PRO A 60 18.21 0.64 11.40
N GLY A 61 18.56 1.90 11.15
CA GLY A 61 19.49 2.28 10.08
C GLY A 61 18.91 2.32 8.66
N GLY A 62 17.60 2.18 8.50
CA GLY A 62 16.93 2.39 7.21
C GLY A 62 16.51 3.85 6.98
N ASN A 63 16.13 4.14 5.74
CA ASN A 63 15.79 5.51 5.31
C ASN A 63 14.29 5.80 5.32
N ALA A 64 13.42 4.81 5.55
CA ALA A 64 11.98 4.94 5.44
C ALA A 64 11.35 5.51 6.72
N THR A 65 10.47 6.48 6.58
CA THR A 65 9.83 7.25 7.65
C THR A 65 8.66 6.49 8.28
N ILE A 66 8.60 6.47 9.61
CA ILE A 66 7.40 6.08 10.36
C ILE A 66 6.55 7.34 10.58
N LEU A 67 5.30 7.33 10.10
CA LEU A 67 4.36 8.47 10.04
C LEU A 67 3.75 8.81 11.41
N ARG A 68 4.60 9.09 12.41
CA ARG A 68 4.23 9.52 13.77
C ARG A 68 4.83 10.88 14.12
N PRO A 69 4.30 11.63 15.09
CA PRO A 69 4.76 12.99 15.43
C PRO A 69 6.26 13.12 15.69
N GLU A 70 6.87 12.16 16.39
CA GLU A 70 8.29 12.18 16.74
C GLU A 70 9.21 11.74 15.59
N LEU A 71 8.68 11.52 14.38
CA LEU A 71 9.34 11.11 13.14
C LEU A 71 10.61 10.26 13.36
N SER A 72 10.45 8.94 13.31
CA SER A 72 11.58 8.00 13.30
C SER A 72 11.73 7.34 11.94
N ARG A 73 12.87 6.69 11.72
CA ARG A 73 13.16 5.93 10.49
C ARG A 73 13.45 4.47 10.80
N ALA A 74 13.08 3.61 9.87
CA ALA A 74 13.38 2.19 9.90
C ALA A 74 13.69 1.66 8.49
N THR A 75 14.12 0.40 8.40
CA THR A 75 14.20 -0.32 7.12
C THR A 75 12.83 -0.31 6.43
N PRO A 76 12.75 -0.26 5.08
CA PRO A 76 11.47 -0.14 4.37
C PRO A 76 10.39 -1.15 4.80
N PRO A 77 10.69 -2.46 5.01
CA PRO A 77 9.68 -3.41 5.48
C PRO A 77 9.12 -3.08 6.88
N MET A 78 9.97 -2.58 7.79
CA MET A 78 9.57 -2.23 9.15
C MET A 78 8.79 -0.90 9.18
N ALA A 79 9.18 0.08 8.38
CA ALA A 79 8.40 1.31 8.22
C ALA A 79 7.02 1.03 7.61
N ALA A 80 6.95 0.15 6.60
CA ALA A 80 5.69 -0.28 6.01
C ALA A 80 4.79 -1.02 7.03
N LEU A 81 5.35 -1.90 7.86
CA LEU A 81 4.62 -2.58 8.94
C LEU A 81 4.03 -1.57 9.93
N ALA A 82 4.84 -0.62 10.41
CA ALA A 82 4.38 0.42 11.32
C ALA A 82 3.27 1.27 10.68
N ASN A 83 3.54 1.83 9.50
CA ASN A 83 2.61 2.73 8.83
C ASN A 83 1.30 2.02 8.40
N GLY A 84 1.35 0.72 8.10
CA GLY A 84 0.15 -0.11 7.90
C GLY A 84 -0.71 -0.20 9.16
N ALA A 85 -0.08 -0.47 10.32
CA ALA A 85 -0.79 -0.49 11.60
C ALA A 85 -1.35 0.89 11.97
N LEU A 86 -0.62 1.96 11.68
CA LEU A 86 -1.04 3.34 11.93
C LEU A 86 -2.24 3.74 11.05
N SER A 87 -2.16 3.47 9.74
CA SER A 87 -3.19 3.88 8.78
C SER A 87 -4.50 3.13 8.94
N HIS A 88 -4.46 1.85 9.33
CA HIS A 88 -5.66 1.01 9.52
C HIS A 88 -6.10 0.93 11.00
N ALA A 89 -5.59 1.82 11.86
CA ALA A 89 -5.77 1.72 13.31
C ALA A 89 -7.21 1.95 13.79
N PHE A 90 -8.06 2.62 12.99
CA PHE A 90 -9.40 3.06 13.40
C PHE A 90 -10.42 3.07 12.25
N GLU A 91 -10.19 2.28 11.19
CA GLU A 91 -11.08 2.15 10.02
C GLU A 91 -11.46 3.49 9.33
N MET A 92 -10.57 4.48 9.41
CA MET A 92 -10.74 5.78 8.74
C MET A 92 -10.14 5.81 7.33
N ASP A 93 -9.38 4.80 6.96
CA ASP A 93 -8.67 4.73 5.69
C ASP A 93 -9.60 4.52 4.49
N SER A 94 -9.20 5.06 3.35
CA SER A 94 -9.96 4.95 2.10
C SER A 94 -10.36 3.51 1.73
N LEU A 95 -11.61 3.37 1.28
CA LEU A 95 -12.24 2.11 0.87
C LEU A 95 -12.83 2.23 -0.54
N ARG A 96 -12.61 1.22 -1.38
CA ARG A 96 -13.25 1.13 -2.70
C ARG A 96 -14.73 0.72 -2.56
N GLN A 97 -15.65 1.43 -3.22
CA GLN A 97 -17.09 1.09 -3.30
C GLN A 97 -17.62 1.18 -4.76
N PRO A 98 -18.57 0.31 -5.20
CA PRO A 98 -19.05 -0.91 -4.54
C PRO A 98 -17.92 -1.93 -4.35
N SER A 99 -17.94 -2.54 -3.16
CA SER A 99 -16.80 -3.13 -2.47
C SER A 99 -16.11 -4.26 -3.23
N ALA A 100 -14.84 -4.51 -2.91
CA ALA A 100 -14.19 -5.83 -2.99
C ALA A 100 -13.43 -6.12 -1.68
N GLY A 101 -13.77 -5.38 -0.61
CA GLY A 101 -13.11 -5.40 0.69
C GLY A 101 -11.71 -4.81 0.66
N ILE A 102 -11.44 -3.84 -0.23
CA ILE A 102 -10.08 -3.37 -0.52
C ILE A 102 -9.83 -1.98 0.05
N HIS A 103 -8.76 -1.87 0.83
CA HIS A 103 -8.26 -0.65 1.45
C HIS A 103 -6.92 -0.23 0.81
N PRO A 104 -6.93 0.44 -0.34
CA PRO A 104 -5.71 0.71 -1.10
C PRO A 104 -4.75 1.65 -0.38
N GLY A 105 -5.25 2.59 0.44
CA GLY A 105 -4.38 3.48 1.22
C GLY A 105 -3.46 2.71 2.17
N SER A 106 -4.07 2.00 3.13
CA SER A 106 -3.34 1.23 4.14
C SER A 106 -2.56 0.03 3.59
N ALA A 107 -3.01 -0.56 2.48
CA ALA A 107 -2.31 -1.70 1.86
C ALA A 107 -1.19 -1.28 0.88
N LEU A 108 -1.33 -0.16 0.17
CA LEU A 108 -0.47 0.18 -0.98
C LEU A 108 0.35 1.45 -0.78
N ALA A 109 -0.25 2.51 -0.24
CA ALA A 109 0.45 3.79 -0.11
C ALA A 109 1.59 3.70 0.90
N VAL A 110 1.39 3.01 2.03
CA VAL A 110 2.42 2.91 3.08
C VAL A 110 3.65 2.06 2.70
N PRO A 111 3.55 0.89 2.05
CA PRO A 111 4.75 0.25 1.50
C PRO A 111 5.34 1.03 0.33
N GLY A 112 4.51 1.69 -0.49
CA GLY A 112 4.99 2.54 -1.58
C GLY A 112 5.84 3.70 -1.10
N LEU A 113 5.38 4.45 -0.10
CA LEU A 113 6.15 5.53 0.53
C LEU A 113 7.47 5.01 1.12
N ALA A 114 7.42 3.89 1.85
CA ALA A 114 8.61 3.32 2.48
C ALA A 114 9.69 2.91 1.45
N VAL A 115 9.29 2.28 0.33
CA VAL A 115 10.24 1.90 -0.72
C VAL A 115 10.69 3.12 -1.54
N ALA A 116 9.77 4.04 -1.86
CA ALA A 116 10.07 5.24 -2.63
C ALA A 116 11.12 6.13 -1.93
N GLU A 117 11.01 6.30 -0.62
CA GLU A 117 12.03 7.04 0.17
C GLU A 117 13.40 6.36 0.13
N ASP A 118 13.45 5.03 0.12
CA ASP A 118 14.70 4.27 0.16
C ASP A 118 15.44 4.28 -1.19
N VAL A 119 14.71 4.19 -2.29
CA VAL A 119 15.28 4.19 -3.66
C VAL A 119 15.35 5.58 -4.29
N GLY A 120 14.82 6.61 -3.63
CA GLY A 120 14.76 7.98 -4.15
C GLY A 120 13.79 8.15 -5.32
N ALA A 121 12.68 7.41 -5.33
CA ALA A 121 11.69 7.48 -6.39
C ALA A 121 10.94 8.82 -6.41
N SER A 122 10.60 9.28 -7.60
CA SER A 122 9.77 10.45 -7.84
C SER A 122 8.30 10.20 -7.48
N GLY A 123 7.56 11.29 -7.28
CA GLY A 123 6.10 11.20 -7.08
C GLY A 123 5.36 10.56 -8.25
N ARG A 124 5.87 10.69 -9.49
CA ARG A 124 5.28 10.03 -10.67
C ARG A 124 5.44 8.51 -10.57
N GLU A 125 6.63 8.04 -10.22
CA GLU A 125 6.89 6.60 -10.02
C GLU A 125 6.03 6.01 -8.90
N LEU A 126 5.90 6.73 -7.77
CA LEU A 126 5.02 6.32 -6.67
C LEU A 126 3.55 6.23 -7.11
N ILE A 127 3.03 7.24 -7.81
CA ILE A 127 1.65 7.25 -8.31
C ILE A 127 1.43 6.09 -9.29
N THR A 128 2.35 5.86 -10.24
CA THR A 128 2.21 4.76 -11.19
C THR A 128 2.23 3.40 -10.50
N ALA A 129 3.12 3.20 -9.51
CA ALA A 129 3.15 1.99 -8.71
C ALA A 129 1.86 1.78 -7.91
N PHE A 130 1.36 2.84 -7.26
CA PHE A 130 0.10 2.80 -6.50
C PHE A 130 -1.10 2.44 -7.40
N VAL A 131 -1.18 3.01 -8.60
CA VAL A 131 -2.25 2.72 -9.56
C VAL A 131 -2.15 1.29 -10.09
N ALA A 132 -0.95 0.82 -10.46
CA ALA A 132 -0.74 -0.57 -10.88
C ALA A 132 -1.15 -1.56 -9.78
N GLY A 133 -0.72 -1.31 -8.54
CA GLY A 133 -1.10 -2.11 -7.38
C GLY A 133 -2.61 -2.09 -7.13
N SER A 134 -3.25 -0.93 -7.26
CA SER A 134 -4.69 -0.77 -7.07
C SER A 134 -5.51 -1.56 -8.09
N GLU A 135 -5.09 -1.59 -9.34
CA GLU A 135 -5.75 -2.36 -10.40
C GLU A 135 -5.60 -3.86 -10.16
N VAL A 136 -4.39 -4.35 -9.89
CA VAL A 136 -4.12 -5.77 -9.61
C VAL A 136 -4.91 -6.23 -8.39
N LEU A 137 -4.83 -5.46 -7.30
CA LEU A 137 -5.56 -5.71 -6.06
C LEU A 137 -7.08 -5.75 -6.30
N SER A 138 -7.60 -4.80 -7.09
CA SER A 138 -9.02 -4.76 -7.48
C SER A 138 -9.44 -6.00 -8.25
N ARG A 139 -8.64 -6.46 -9.21
CA ARG A 139 -8.94 -7.66 -10.00
C ARG A 139 -8.96 -8.94 -9.15
N ILE A 140 -8.00 -9.07 -8.23
CA ILE A 140 -7.95 -10.22 -7.30
C ILE A 140 -9.17 -10.20 -6.38
N GLY A 141 -9.51 -9.06 -5.78
CA GLY A 141 -10.69 -8.94 -4.92
C GLY A 141 -12.00 -9.23 -5.64
N LEU A 142 -12.16 -8.72 -6.88
CA LEU A 142 -13.33 -9.00 -7.71
C LEU A 142 -13.45 -10.49 -8.09
N ALA A 143 -12.33 -11.16 -8.35
CA ALA A 143 -12.31 -12.60 -8.61
C ALA A 143 -12.80 -13.42 -7.40
N GLY A 144 -12.58 -12.92 -6.19
CA GLY A 144 -13.06 -13.51 -4.93
C GLY A 144 -14.57 -13.37 -4.69
N ARG A 145 -15.28 -12.53 -5.44
CA ARG A 145 -16.76 -12.35 -5.38
C ARG A 145 -17.31 -12.19 -3.94
N HIS A 146 -16.59 -11.49 -3.07
CA HIS A 146 -16.96 -11.25 -1.66
C HIS A 146 -17.19 -12.52 -0.83
N SER A 147 -16.55 -13.63 -1.22
CA SER A 147 -16.68 -14.90 -0.50
C SER A 147 -15.77 -14.97 0.73
N SER A 148 -14.65 -14.23 0.73
CA SER A 148 -13.64 -14.28 1.80
C SER A 148 -14.21 -13.95 3.17
N GLU A 149 -14.97 -12.86 3.28
CA GLU A 149 -15.56 -12.41 4.54
C GLU A 149 -16.63 -13.38 5.05
N GLN A 150 -17.37 -14.03 4.14
CA GLN A 150 -18.35 -15.07 4.50
C GLN A 150 -17.68 -16.31 5.10
N LEU A 151 -16.42 -16.57 4.72
CA LEU A 151 -15.60 -17.65 5.25
C LEU A 151 -14.83 -17.24 6.52
N GLY A 152 -15.02 -16.02 7.01
CA GLY A 152 -14.36 -15.49 8.21
C GLY A 152 -12.98 -14.90 7.98
N PHE A 153 -12.54 -14.76 6.72
CA PHE A 153 -11.29 -14.07 6.41
C PHE A 153 -11.49 -12.56 6.29
N HIS A 154 -10.48 -11.80 6.68
CA HIS A 154 -10.43 -10.36 6.45
C HIS A 154 -9.81 -10.07 5.07
N ALA A 155 -10.61 -9.57 4.12
CA ALA A 155 -10.18 -9.39 2.73
C ALA A 155 -8.94 -8.50 2.53
N PRO A 156 -8.72 -7.41 3.28
CA PRO A 156 -7.47 -6.64 3.21
C PRO A 156 -6.22 -7.47 3.49
N GLY A 157 -6.29 -8.38 4.47
CA GLY A 157 -5.17 -9.27 4.82
C GLY A 157 -4.90 -10.34 3.76
N LEU A 158 -5.90 -10.70 2.95
CA LEU A 158 -5.73 -11.68 1.86
C LEU A 158 -5.26 -11.02 0.56
N THR A 159 -5.88 -9.91 0.19
CA THR A 159 -5.65 -9.27 -1.12
C THR A 159 -4.49 -8.28 -1.05
N GLY A 160 -4.38 -7.52 0.04
CA GLY A 160 -3.40 -6.47 0.26
C GLY A 160 -1.96 -6.87 -0.10
N PRO A 161 -1.45 -8.03 0.37
CA PRO A 161 -0.08 -8.47 0.08
C PRO A 161 0.26 -8.51 -1.41
N PHE A 162 -0.68 -8.88 -2.29
CA PHE A 162 -0.44 -8.92 -3.74
C PHE A 162 -0.25 -7.51 -4.32
N GLY A 163 -1.09 -6.56 -3.90
CA GLY A 163 -0.95 -5.18 -4.34
C GLY A 163 0.31 -4.52 -3.75
N SER A 164 0.63 -4.77 -2.48
CA SER A 164 1.87 -4.27 -1.86
C SER A 164 3.11 -4.80 -2.58
N ALA A 165 3.09 -6.07 -2.98
CA ALA A 165 4.17 -6.69 -3.76
C ALA A 165 4.33 -6.02 -5.14
N VAL A 166 3.22 -5.69 -5.82
CA VAL A 166 3.26 -4.94 -7.08
C VAL A 166 3.86 -3.55 -6.88
N VAL A 167 3.41 -2.81 -5.87
CA VAL A 167 3.92 -1.45 -5.59
C VAL A 167 5.42 -1.49 -5.31
N ALA A 168 5.85 -2.36 -4.38
CA ALA A 168 7.25 -2.47 -4.00
C ALA A 168 8.11 -2.97 -5.18
N GLY A 169 7.68 -4.03 -5.86
CA GLY A 169 8.42 -4.61 -6.98
C GLY A 169 8.62 -3.62 -8.13
N ARG A 170 7.59 -2.82 -8.43
CA ARG A 170 7.70 -1.79 -9.46
C ARG A 170 8.67 -0.68 -9.06
N LEU A 171 8.62 -0.19 -7.82
CA LEU A 171 9.55 0.83 -7.33
C LEU A 171 11.00 0.31 -7.25
N LEU A 172 11.18 -0.99 -7.04
CA LEU A 172 12.48 -1.66 -7.06
C LEU A 172 13.00 -1.97 -8.48
N GLY A 173 12.21 -1.71 -9.52
CA GLY A 173 12.59 -1.97 -10.92
C GLY A 173 12.64 -3.46 -11.28
N LEU A 174 11.79 -4.30 -10.67
CA LEU A 174 11.69 -5.72 -11.00
C LEU A 174 10.98 -5.95 -12.34
N ASP A 175 11.27 -7.09 -12.97
CA ASP A 175 10.63 -7.55 -14.22
C ASP A 175 9.40 -8.44 -13.97
N SER A 176 8.68 -8.74 -15.06
CA SER A 176 7.40 -9.49 -15.09
C SER A 176 7.59 -11.01 -15.14
#